data_AF-A0A7K3Z2C9-F1
#
_entry.id   AF-A0A7K3Z2C9-F1
#
_cell.length_a   1.000
_cell.length_b   1.000
_cell.length_c   1.000
_cell.angle_alpha   90.00
_cell.angle_beta   90.00
_cell.angle_gamma   90.00
#
_symmetry.space_group_name_H-M   'P 1'
#
loop_
_entity.id
_entity.type
_entity.pdbx_description
1 polymer ?
#
loop_
_entity_poly.entity_id
_entity_poly.type
_entity_poly.pdbx_seq_one_letter_code
_entity_poly.pdbx_strand_id
1 'polypeptide(L)'
;MKPKAMQVQVYKINLNKVGKEGDFLCPKCGVHISPDDCSEAVYSIIDVHVVSFGLEHILIHCRKCASLIQITGLSSIQRMIDYAENVVDKEKTNNAC
;
A
#
# COMPACT_ATOMS: atom_id res chain seq x y z
N MET A 1 16.49 -32.77 13.58
CA MET A 1 15.26 -31.95 13.75
C MET A 1 14.87 -31.42 12.38
N LYS A 2 13.75 -31.86 11.78
CA LYS A 2 13.32 -31.34 10.46
C LYS A 2 12.63 -29.99 10.67
N PRO A 3 12.99 -28.91 9.95
CA PRO A 3 12.27 -27.65 10.07
C PRO A 3 10.84 -27.86 9.58
N LYS A 4 9.87 -27.69 10.47
CA LYS A 4 8.46 -27.68 10.11
C LYS A 4 8.20 -26.34 9.41
N ALA A 5 7.90 -26.38 8.11
CA ALA A 5 7.52 -25.19 7.38
C ALA A 5 6.27 -24.58 8.05
N MET A 6 6.45 -23.42 8.70
CA MET A 6 5.34 -22.65 9.24
C MET A 6 4.75 -21.84 8.09
N GLN A 7 3.54 -22.20 7.66
CA GLN A 7 2.81 -21.41 6.68
C GLN A 7 2.36 -20.12 7.38
N VAL A 8 3.03 -19.01 7.09
CA VAL A 8 2.64 -17.69 7.58
C VAL A 8 1.58 -17.13 6.64
N GLN A 9 0.36 -16.96 7.15
CA GLN A 9 -0.72 -16.35 6.38
C GLN A 9 -0.55 -14.82 6.39
N VAL A 10 -0.39 -14.23 5.22
CA VAL A 10 -0.25 -12.78 5.02
C VAL A 10 -1.53 -12.23 4.41
N TYR A 11 -2.13 -11.24 5.06
CA TYR A 11 -3.31 -10.56 4.56
C TYR A 11 -2.91 -9.50 3.53
N LYS A 12 -3.63 -9.39 2.41
CA LYS A 12 -3.33 -8.40 1.38
C LYS A 12 -4.39 -7.31 1.36
N ILE A 13 -3.95 -6.06 1.45
CA ILE A 13 -4.79 -4.88 1.33
C ILE A 13 -4.26 -4.04 0.17
N ASN A 14 -5.17 -3.51 -0.63
CA ASN A 14 -4.85 -2.59 -1.72
C ASN A 14 -5.54 -1.27 -1.43
N LEU A 15 -4.77 -0.23 -1.13
CA LEU A 15 -5.29 1.09 -0.74
C LEU A 15 -6.15 1.74 -1.81
N ASN A 16 -5.97 1.41 -3.09
CA ASN A 16 -6.85 1.90 -4.16
C ASN A 16 -8.29 1.37 -4.06
N LYS A 17 -8.50 0.31 -3.27
CA LYS A 17 -9.83 -0.27 -2.99
C LYS A 17 -10.38 0.16 -1.63
N VAL A 18 -9.57 0.82 -0.80
CA VAL A 18 -9.96 1.34 0.50
C VAL A 18 -10.21 2.85 0.36
N GLY A 19 -10.97 3.44 1.29
CA GLY A 19 -11.34 4.86 1.23
C GLY A 19 -10.12 5.80 1.09
N LYS A 20 -10.36 7.02 0.60
CA LYS A 20 -9.30 7.99 0.23
C LYS A 20 -8.41 8.44 1.40
N GLU A 21 -8.84 8.24 2.64
CA GLU A 21 -8.12 8.71 3.84
C GLU A 21 -6.94 7.79 4.21
N GLY A 22 -6.86 6.57 3.66
CA GLY A 22 -5.76 5.64 3.94
C GLY A 22 -5.88 4.87 5.26
N ASP A 23 -6.83 5.25 6.10
CA ASP A 23 -7.25 4.50 7.28
C ASP A 23 -7.95 3.19 6.90
N PHE A 24 -7.67 2.12 7.65
CA PHE A 24 -8.32 0.83 7.44
C PHE A 24 -8.38 0.00 8.72
N LEU A 25 -9.27 -1.00 8.75
CA LEU A 25 -9.35 -1.95 9.86
C LEU A 25 -8.46 -3.16 9.60
N CYS A 26 -7.76 -3.63 10.63
CA CYS A 26 -7.03 -4.89 10.56
C CYS A 26 -7.99 -6.01 10.11
N PRO A 27 -7.66 -6.76 9.04
CA PRO A 27 -8.57 -7.74 8.45
C PRO A 27 -8.79 -8.97 9.34
N LYS A 28 -7.95 -9.14 10.37
CA LYS A 28 -8.07 -10.23 11.35
C LYS A 28 -8.84 -9.85 12.61
N CYS A 29 -8.55 -8.69 13.20
CA CYS A 29 -9.11 -8.32 14.51
C CYS A 29 -9.90 -7.00 14.55
N GLY A 30 -9.98 -6.27 13.43
CA GLY A 30 -10.75 -5.05 13.33
C GLY A 30 -10.16 -3.83 14.05
N VAL A 31 -8.93 -3.89 14.57
CA VAL A 31 -8.30 -2.68 15.14
C VAL A 31 -8.08 -1.65 14.03
N HIS A 32 -8.32 -0.37 14.35
CA HIS A 32 -8.09 0.73 13.43
C HIS A 32 -6.59 0.94 13.21
N ILE A 33 -6.15 0.91 11.94
CA ILE A 33 -4.79 1.18 11.51
C ILE A 33 -4.83 2.49 10.71
N SER A 34 -4.11 3.48 11.22
CA SER A 34 -4.01 4.81 10.61
C SER A 34 -2.58 5.07 10.14
N PRO A 35 -2.38 5.65 8.94
CA PRO A 35 -1.06 6.02 8.46
C PRO A 35 -0.43 7.15 9.30
N ASP A 36 -1.24 7.91 10.06
CA ASP A 36 -0.76 8.97 10.94
C ASP A 36 -0.28 8.45 12.32
N ASP A 37 -0.51 7.17 12.63
CA ASP A 37 -0.02 6.55 13.87
C ASP A 37 1.48 6.23 13.77
N CYS A 38 2.29 7.17 14.25
CA CYS A 38 3.75 7.04 14.38
C CYS A 38 4.20 6.44 15.73
N SER A 39 3.27 6.00 16.59
CA SER A 39 3.62 5.53 17.95
C SER A 39 4.09 4.08 18.01
N GLU A 40 3.93 3.33 16.92
CA GLU A 40 4.11 1.87 16.84
C GLU A 40 3.26 1.05 17.84
N ALA A 41 2.25 1.67 18.47
CA ALA A 41 1.42 1.01 19.47
C ALA A 41 0.42 0.02 18.86
N VAL A 42 -0.06 0.30 17.64
CA VAL A 42 -1.07 -0.52 16.96
C VAL A 42 -0.45 -1.45 15.91
N TYR A 43 0.54 -0.97 15.18
CA TYR A 43 1.27 -1.74 14.18
C TYR A 43 2.75 -1.38 14.17
N SER A 44 3.56 -2.24 13.58
CA SER A 44 4.99 -1.96 13.31
C SER A 44 5.28 -2.28 11.85
N ILE A 45 6.10 -1.46 11.19
CA ILE A 45 6.57 -1.73 9.82
C ILE A 45 7.63 -2.83 9.90
N ILE A 46 7.46 -3.89 9.12
CA ILE A 46 8.37 -5.02 9.04
C ILE A 46 9.29 -4.90 7.83
N ASP A 47 8.71 -4.52 6.69
CA ASP A 47 9.45 -4.39 5.44
C ASP A 47 8.81 -3.33 4.54
N VAL A 48 9.64 -2.69 3.72
CA VAL A 48 9.23 -1.72 2.71
C VAL A 48 9.91 -2.10 1.41
N HIS A 49 9.11 -2.53 0.44
CA HIS A 49 9.62 -2.91 -0.87
C HIS A 49 9.46 -1.78 -1.87
N VAL A 50 10.59 -1.25 -2.32
CA VAL A 50 10.68 -0.17 -3.30
C VAL A 50 11.31 -0.72 -4.58
N VAL A 51 10.67 -0.44 -5.70
CA VAL A 51 11.20 -0.72 -7.05
C VAL A 51 11.65 0.57 -7.70
N SER A 52 12.35 0.48 -8.84
CA SER A 52 12.91 1.63 -9.56
C SER A 52 11.92 2.77 -9.82
N PHE A 53 10.62 2.46 -9.90
CA PHE A 53 9.54 3.41 -10.19
C PHE A 53 8.59 3.62 -9.01
N GLY A 54 9.04 3.39 -7.78
CA GLY A 54 8.31 3.78 -6.57
C GLY A 54 8.03 2.63 -5.61
N LEU A 55 7.12 2.88 -4.68
CA LEU A 55 6.83 1.95 -3.59
C LEU A 55 5.83 0.89 -4.06
N GLU A 56 6.27 -0.37 -4.08
CA GLU A 56 5.44 -1.49 -4.52
C GLU A 56 4.51 -1.95 -3.40
N HIS A 57 5.08 -2.22 -2.21
CA HIS A 57 4.31 -2.64 -1.05
C HIS A 57 5.02 -2.38 0.28
N ILE A 58 4.22 -2.34 1.36
CA ILE A 58 4.69 -2.29 2.75
C ILE A 58 4.16 -3.53 3.46
N LEU A 59 5.01 -4.22 4.20
CA LEU A 59 4.60 -5.28 5.12
C LEU A 59 4.54 -4.71 6.53
N ILE A 60 3.37 -4.73 7.15
CA ILE A 60 3.17 -4.33 8.54
C ILE A 60 2.75 -5.52 9.40
N HIS A 61 3.04 -5.42 10.68
CA HIS A 61 2.64 -6.37 11.71
C HIS A 61 1.67 -5.71 12.67
N CYS A 62 0.49 -6.29 12.82
CA CYS A 62 -0.50 -5.81 13.79
C CYS A 62 -0.08 -6.23 15.21
N ARG A 63 0.14 -5.25 16.09
CA ARG A 63 0.57 -5.48 17.48
C ARG A 63 -0.56 -6.03 18.37
N LYS A 64 -1.81 -5.98 17.90
CA LYS A 64 -2.98 -6.51 18.63
C LYS A 64 -3.23 -8.00 18.43
N CYS A 65 -3.12 -8.50 17.19
CA CYS A 65 -3.47 -9.89 16.86
C CYS A 65 -2.35 -10.68 16.14
N ALA A 66 -1.17 -10.07 16.05
CA ALA A 66 0.05 -10.60 15.45
C ALA A 66 -0.06 -10.99 13.96
N SER A 67 -1.06 -10.47 13.23
CA SER A 67 -1.17 -10.71 11.78
C SER A 67 -0.16 -9.89 10.99
N LEU A 68 0.37 -10.48 9.93
CA LEU A 68 1.11 -9.75 8.90
C LEU A 68 0.16 -9.26 7.81
N ILE A 69 0.31 -8.00 7.40
CA ILE A 69 -0.54 -7.34 6.43
C ILE A 69 0.37 -6.69 5.39
N GLN A 70 0.22 -7.11 4.13
CA GLN A 70 0.88 -6.51 2.98
C GLN A 70 -0.04 -5.46 2.37
N ILE A 71 0.41 -4.22 2.38
CA ILE A 71 -0.28 -3.05 1.84
C ILE A 71 0.30 -2.77 0.46
N THR A 72 -0.59 -2.64 -0.53
CA THR A 72 -0.28 -2.37 -1.94
C THR A 72 -1.08 -1.17 -2.44
N GLY A 73 -0.81 -0.69 -3.66
CA GLY A 73 -1.54 0.45 -4.25
C GLY A 73 -0.93 1.81 -3.90
N LEU A 74 0.35 1.84 -3.56
CA LEU A 74 1.10 3.03 -3.13
C LEU A 74 1.81 3.76 -4.30
N SER A 75 1.46 3.45 -5.55
CA SER A 75 2.24 3.83 -6.73
C SER A 75 2.26 5.35 -7.00
N SER A 76 3.47 5.91 -6.99
CA SER A 76 3.71 7.35 -7.16
C SER A 76 4.10 7.76 -8.58
N ILE A 77 4.60 6.84 -9.43
CA ILE A 77 5.02 7.17 -10.81
C ILE A 77 3.95 6.82 -11.85
N GLN A 78 3.17 5.75 -11.68
CA GLN A 78 2.09 5.44 -12.64
C GLN A 78 1.13 6.63 -12.77
N ARG A 79 0.74 7.26 -11.67
CA ARG A 79 -0.08 8.48 -11.67
C ARG A 79 0.58 9.67 -12.39
N MET A 80 1.91 9.77 -12.36
CA MET A 80 2.65 10.81 -13.08
C MET A 80 2.76 10.52 -14.57
N ILE A 81 2.90 9.25 -14.95
CA ILE A 81 2.83 8.79 -16.35
C ILE A 81 1.42 9.02 -16.89
N ASP A 82 0.38 8.58 -16.17
CA ASP A 82 -1.01 8.80 -16.53
C ASP A 82 -1.30 10.30 -16.66
N TYR A 83 -0.78 11.14 -15.76
CA TYR A 83 -0.91 12.60 -15.87
C TYR A 83 -0.19 13.16 -17.10
N ALA A 84 1.03 12.72 -17.38
CA ALA A 84 1.81 13.18 -18.54
C ALA A 84 1.14 12.79 -19.87
N GLU A 85 0.61 11.57 -19.99
CA GLU A 85 -0.12 11.12 -21.19
C GLU A 85 -1.39 11.97 -21.43
N ASN A 86 -2.12 12.30 -20.37
CA ASN A 86 -3.32 13.17 -20.47
C ASN A 86 -3.01 14.64 -20.80
N VAL A 87 -1.78 15.11 -20.60
CA VAL A 87 -1.35 16.48 -20.99
C VAL A 87 -1.05 16.53 -22.49
N VAL A 88 -0.44 15.48 -23.06
CA VAL A 88 -0.06 15.40 -24.49
C VAL A 88 -1.29 15.41 -25.41
N ASP A 89 -2.43 14.88 -24.97
CA ASP A 89 -3.67 14.89 -25.77
C ASP A 89 -4.37 16.26 -25.79
N LYS A 90 -4.16 17.11 -24.77
CA LYS A 90 -4.75 18.47 -24.72
C LYS A 90 -3.99 19.47 -25.59
N GLU A 91 -2.71 19.25 -25.85
CA GLU A 91 -1.94 20.10 -26.78
C GLU A 91 -2.29 19.85 -28.25
N LYS A 92 -2.78 18.64 -28.59
CA LYS A 92 -3.20 18.31 -29.97
C LYS A 92 -4.53 18.97 -30.37
N THR A 93 -5.45 19.18 -29.44
CA THR A 93 -6.73 19.87 -29.71
C THR A 93 -6.61 21.39 -29.78
N ASN A 94 -5.56 21.96 -29.19
CA ASN A 94 -5.35 23.42 -29.18
C ASN A 94 -4.53 23.93 -30.38
N ASN A 95 -3.97 23.03 -31.20
CA ASN A 95 -3.19 23.36 -32.40
C ASN A 95 -3.84 22.88 -33.71
N ALA A 96 -5.13 22.51 -33.68
CA ALA A 96 -5.92 22.35 -34.89
C ALA A 96 -6.29 23.74 -35.42
N CYS A 97 -5.45 24.26 -36.32
CA CYS A 97 -5.78 25.35 -37.24
C CYS A 97 -6.68 24.84 -38.36
#